data_AF-A0A059G1H0-F1
#
_entry.id   AF-A0A059G1H0-F1
#
_cell.length_a   1.000
_cell.length_b   1.000
_cell.length_c   1.000
_cell.angle_alpha   90.00
_cell.angle_beta   90.00
_cell.angle_gamma   90.00
#
_symmetry.space_group_name_H-M   'P 1'
#
loop_
_entity.id
_entity.type
_entity.pdbx_description
1 polymer ?
#
loop_
_entity_poly.entity_id
_entity_poly.type
_entity_poly.pdbx_seq_one_letter_code
_entity_poly.pdbx_strand_id
1 'polypeptide(L)'
;MGMGKLAFGWSEGGYFKDIQNQASDNGRLIREILQFPNGGTFIDVGANIGATSLIEAAANADIIAIEASPSIGELYQKNMIANNVTARFFNCAAAAEDGSIGFEHREFAAGTQVSIDSANKVHVRSIDSIVDKLALDAIHLVKIDVEGFEINLLKVARRTFEKYSP
;
A
#
# COMPACT_ATOMS: atom_id res chain seq x y z
N MET A 1 -25.81 -0.76 -13.73
CA MET A 1 -25.82 -1.03 -12.27
C MET A 1 -24.37 -1.17 -11.84
N GLY A 2 -23.84 -0.25 -11.03
CA GLY A 2 -22.51 -0.43 -10.47
C GLY A 2 -22.54 -1.55 -9.43
N MET A 3 -21.67 -2.55 -9.54
CA MET A 3 -21.46 -3.49 -8.46
C MET A 3 -20.72 -2.77 -7.34
N GLY A 4 -21.33 -2.67 -6.15
CA GLY A 4 -20.64 -2.17 -4.97
C GLY A 4 -19.48 -3.10 -4.59
N LYS A 5 -18.39 -2.51 -4.11
CA LYS A 5 -17.27 -3.24 -3.48
C LYS A 5 -17.49 -3.31 -1.97
N LEU A 6 -17.06 -4.39 -1.33
CA LEU A 6 -17.15 -4.60 0.12
C LEU A 6 -15.80 -4.36 0.78
N ALA A 7 -15.74 -3.61 1.88
CA ALA A 7 -14.53 -3.44 2.66
C ALA A 7 -14.79 -3.74 4.14
N PHE A 8 -14.03 -4.66 4.70
CA PHE A 8 -13.99 -5.02 6.11
C PHE A 8 -12.89 -4.24 6.82
N GLY A 9 -13.11 -3.99 8.10
CA GLY A 9 -12.12 -3.47 9.04
C GLY A 9 -12.72 -3.35 10.43
N TRP A 10 -11.99 -2.73 11.35
CA TRP A 10 -12.38 -2.67 12.75
C TRP A 10 -13.40 -1.56 13.00
N SER A 11 -14.46 -1.86 13.75
CA SER A 11 -15.51 -0.88 14.12
C SER A 11 -14.96 0.28 14.95
N GLU A 12 -13.92 0.04 15.75
CA GLU A 12 -13.23 1.08 16.53
C GLU A 12 -12.04 1.70 15.79
N GLY A 13 -11.65 1.15 14.64
CA GLY A 13 -10.53 1.64 13.85
C GLY A 13 -10.78 3.02 13.28
N GLY A 14 -9.71 3.84 13.19
CA GLY A 14 -9.79 5.21 12.66
C GLY A 14 -10.31 5.29 11.22
N TYR A 15 -10.08 4.25 10.41
CA TYR A 15 -10.41 4.24 8.99
C TYR A 15 -11.90 4.56 8.71
N PHE A 16 -12.82 3.81 9.30
CA PHE A 16 -14.25 4.03 9.03
C PHE A 16 -14.85 5.22 9.78
N LYS A 17 -14.26 5.60 10.92
CA LYS A 17 -14.66 6.82 11.65
C LYS A 17 -14.43 8.07 10.79
N ASP A 18 -13.41 8.03 9.94
CA ASP A 18 -13.01 9.15 9.09
C ASP A 18 -13.30 8.93 7.59
N ILE A 19 -14.21 8.00 7.27
CA ILE A 19 -14.45 7.56 5.88
C ILE A 19 -14.84 8.69 4.93
N GLN A 20 -15.50 9.73 5.43
CA GLN A 20 -15.90 10.88 4.63
C GLN A 20 -14.69 11.70 4.16
N ASN A 21 -13.74 11.95 5.07
CA ASN A 21 -12.52 12.69 4.74
C ASN A 21 -11.62 11.87 3.81
N GLN A 22 -11.50 10.57 4.07
CA GLN A 22 -10.77 9.69 3.16
C GLN A 22 -11.39 9.66 1.75
N ALA A 23 -12.72 9.64 1.65
CA ALA A 23 -13.38 9.69 0.35
C ALA A 23 -13.14 11.02 -0.37
N SER A 24 -13.13 12.16 0.34
CA SER A 24 -12.88 13.47 -0.27
C SER A 24 -11.42 13.64 -0.71
N ASP A 25 -10.47 13.13 0.05
CA ASP A 25 -9.03 13.31 -0.23
C ASP A 25 -8.56 12.47 -1.41
N ASN A 26 -9.26 11.37 -1.72
CA ASN A 26 -8.96 10.50 -2.85
C ASN A 26 -9.30 11.11 -4.23
N GLY A 27 -9.85 12.33 -4.29
CA GLY A 27 -10.27 12.95 -5.55
C GLY A 27 -9.16 13.13 -6.59
N ARG A 28 -7.92 13.43 -6.16
CA ARG A 28 -6.77 13.50 -7.07
C ARG A 28 -6.38 12.13 -7.60
N LEU A 29 -6.27 11.16 -6.69
CA LEU A 29 -5.92 9.78 -7.03
C LEU A 29 -6.91 9.21 -8.04
N ILE A 30 -8.22 9.35 -7.80
CA ILE A 30 -9.26 8.92 -8.74
C ILE A 30 -9.06 9.52 -10.15
N ARG A 31 -8.60 10.77 -10.27
CA ARG A 31 -8.34 11.37 -11.59
C ARG A 31 -7.16 10.73 -12.30
N GLU A 32 -6.09 10.41 -11.58
CA GLU A 32 -4.95 9.68 -12.14
C GLU A 32 -5.40 8.27 -12.58
N ILE A 33 -6.20 7.58 -11.77
CA ILE A 33 -6.78 6.26 -12.07
C ILE A 33 -7.63 6.29 -13.35
N LEU A 34 -8.41 7.35 -13.55
CA LEU A 34 -9.23 7.48 -14.77
C LEU A 34 -8.41 7.65 -16.05
N GLN A 35 -7.14 8.04 -15.93
CA GLN A 35 -6.18 8.14 -17.04
C GLN A 35 -5.25 6.92 -17.11
N PHE A 36 -5.35 6.03 -16.14
CA PHE A 36 -4.49 4.87 -15.99
C PHE A 36 -4.75 3.84 -17.10
N PRO A 37 -3.71 3.30 -17.75
CA PRO A 37 -3.90 2.36 -18.83
C PRO A 37 -4.51 1.06 -18.32
N ASN A 38 -5.42 0.49 -19.10
CA ASN A 38 -6.00 -0.81 -18.82
C ASN A 38 -4.90 -1.88 -18.71
N GLY A 39 -4.83 -2.60 -17.58
CA GLY A 39 -3.76 -3.57 -17.31
C GLY A 39 -2.45 -2.95 -16.84
N GLY A 40 -2.40 -1.64 -16.58
CA GLY A 40 -1.20 -0.97 -16.09
C GLY A 40 -0.78 -1.46 -14.70
N THR A 41 0.53 -1.45 -14.44
CA THR A 41 1.08 -1.79 -13.13
C THR A 41 0.97 -0.64 -12.12
N PHE A 42 0.28 -0.89 -11.01
CA PHE A 42 0.07 0.03 -9.89
C PHE A 42 0.76 -0.49 -8.62
N ILE A 43 1.51 0.37 -7.94
CA ILE A 43 2.14 0.05 -6.65
C ILE A 43 1.47 0.86 -5.53
N ASP A 44 0.85 0.17 -4.56
CA ASP A 44 0.21 0.74 -3.37
C ASP A 44 1.11 0.56 -2.14
N VAL A 45 1.89 1.59 -1.79
CA VAL A 45 2.76 1.56 -0.60
C VAL A 45 2.01 2.16 0.58
N GLY A 46 1.83 1.36 1.64
CA GLY A 46 0.90 1.69 2.72
C GLY A 46 -0.54 1.37 2.29
N ALA A 47 -0.74 0.14 1.80
CA ALA A 47 -2.02 -0.28 1.23
C ALA A 47 -3.15 -0.33 2.27
N ASN A 48 -2.83 -0.38 3.57
CA ASN A 48 -3.78 -0.44 4.67
C ASN A 48 -4.80 -1.57 4.44
N ILE A 49 -6.10 -1.35 4.68
CA ILE A 49 -7.15 -2.35 4.41
C ILE A 49 -7.46 -2.52 2.91
N GLY A 50 -6.74 -1.86 2.00
CA GLY A 50 -6.82 -2.06 0.55
C GLY A 50 -7.88 -1.25 -0.17
N ALA A 51 -8.36 -0.15 0.40
CA ALA A 51 -9.38 0.68 -0.23
C ALA A 51 -8.94 1.25 -1.58
N THR A 52 -7.72 1.79 -1.67
CA THR A 52 -7.16 2.26 -2.93
C THR A 52 -7.01 1.10 -3.93
N SER A 53 -6.41 -0.01 -3.50
CA SER A 53 -6.30 -1.22 -4.34
C SER A 53 -7.66 -1.69 -4.89
N LEU A 54 -8.77 -1.58 -4.14
CA LEU A 54 -10.11 -1.90 -4.64
C LEU A 54 -10.61 -0.91 -5.71
N ILE A 55 -10.25 0.37 -5.61
CA ILE A 55 -10.57 1.39 -6.62
C ILE A 55 -9.77 1.11 -7.90
N GLU A 56 -8.49 0.82 -7.77
CA GLU A 56 -7.57 0.52 -8.89
C GLU A 56 -7.95 -0.77 -9.62
N ALA A 57 -8.46 -1.75 -8.90
CA ALA A 57 -9.01 -2.96 -9.50
C ALA A 57 -10.19 -2.67 -10.44
N ALA A 58 -10.92 -1.55 -10.26
CA ALA A 58 -11.97 -1.13 -11.18
C ALA A 58 -11.41 -0.60 -12.51
N ALA A 59 -10.16 -0.13 -12.53
CA ALA A 59 -9.41 0.22 -13.73
C ALA A 59 -8.69 -0.98 -14.37
N ASN A 60 -8.90 -2.20 -13.85
CA ASN A 60 -8.22 -3.42 -14.28
C ASN A 60 -6.68 -3.32 -14.17
N ALA A 61 -6.19 -2.64 -13.13
CA ALA A 61 -4.77 -2.51 -12.86
C ALA A 61 -4.14 -3.84 -12.39
N ASP A 62 -2.86 -4.02 -12.70
CA ASP A 62 -2.00 -5.05 -12.11
C ASP A 62 -1.40 -4.53 -10.79
N ILE A 63 -2.01 -4.94 -9.67
CA ILE A 63 -1.78 -4.34 -8.35
C ILE A 63 -0.64 -5.03 -7.61
N ILE A 64 0.30 -4.23 -7.11
CA ILE A 64 1.33 -4.62 -6.15
C ILE A 64 1.08 -3.82 -4.88
N ALA A 65 0.72 -4.49 -3.78
CA ALA A 65 0.37 -3.84 -2.54
C ALA A 65 1.37 -4.17 -1.44
N ILE A 66 1.79 -3.15 -0.68
CA ILE A 66 2.75 -3.25 0.41
C ILE A 66 2.11 -2.71 1.69
N GLU A 67 2.02 -3.55 2.71
CA GLU A 67 1.49 -3.17 4.03
C GLU A 67 2.35 -3.77 5.14
N ALA A 68 2.77 -2.93 6.09
CA ALA A 68 3.70 -3.33 7.14
C ALA A 68 3.05 -4.17 8.24
N SER A 69 1.82 -3.81 8.64
CA SER A 69 1.14 -4.44 9.76
C SER A 69 0.58 -5.81 9.38
N PRO A 70 0.91 -6.89 10.12
CA PRO A 70 0.34 -8.21 9.86
C PRO A 70 -1.19 -8.26 10.03
N SER A 71 -1.71 -7.63 11.09
CA SER A 71 -3.15 -7.63 11.38
C SER A 71 -3.95 -6.82 10.34
N ILE A 72 -3.38 -5.72 9.84
CA ILE A 72 -3.99 -4.97 8.73
C ILE A 72 -3.84 -5.74 7.42
N GLY A 73 -2.72 -6.42 7.20
CA GLY A 73 -2.50 -7.27 6.03
C GLY A 73 -3.49 -8.42 5.90
N GLU A 74 -3.87 -9.05 7.01
CA GLU A 74 -4.95 -10.05 7.03
C GLU A 74 -6.29 -9.45 6.57
N LEU A 75 -6.60 -8.22 7.02
CA LEU A 75 -7.80 -7.50 6.57
C LEU A 75 -7.72 -7.11 5.09
N TYR A 76 -6.56 -6.66 4.61
CA TYR A 76 -6.32 -6.37 3.20
C TYR A 76 -6.65 -7.59 2.34
N GLN A 77 -6.07 -8.74 2.68
CA GLN A 77 -6.29 -9.98 1.92
C GLN A 77 -7.76 -10.42 1.95
N LYS A 78 -8.41 -10.32 3.12
CA LYS A 78 -9.84 -10.58 3.26
C LYS A 78 -10.68 -9.67 2.33
N ASN A 79 -10.32 -8.39 2.23
CA ASN A 79 -10.99 -7.43 1.35
C ASN A 79 -10.79 -7.77 -0.13
N MET A 80 -9.57 -8.14 -0.54
CA MET A 80 -9.31 -8.54 -1.92
C MET A 80 -10.14 -9.78 -2.31
N ILE A 81 -10.15 -10.80 -1.46
CA ILE A 81 -10.92 -12.04 -1.67
C ILE A 81 -12.42 -11.73 -1.79
N ALA A 82 -12.97 -10.91 -0.90
CA ALA A 82 -14.39 -10.58 -0.90
C ALA A 82 -14.86 -9.85 -2.17
N ASN A 83 -13.93 -9.25 -2.92
CA ASN A 83 -14.22 -8.51 -4.14
C ASN A 83 -13.73 -9.20 -5.42
N ASN A 84 -13.23 -10.45 -5.31
CA ASN A 84 -12.59 -11.18 -6.40
C ASN A 84 -11.47 -10.37 -7.08
N VAL A 85 -10.67 -9.65 -6.29
CA VAL A 85 -9.53 -8.86 -6.76
C VAL A 85 -8.26 -9.65 -6.52
N THR A 86 -7.41 -9.73 -7.53
CA THR A 86 -6.06 -10.32 -7.40
C THR A 86 -5.05 -9.19 -7.24
N ALA A 87 -4.20 -9.29 -6.22
CA ALA A 87 -3.09 -8.38 -5.99
C ALA A 87 -1.86 -9.16 -5.53
N ARG A 88 -0.67 -8.73 -5.96
CA ARG A 88 0.60 -9.25 -5.45
C ARG A 88 0.91 -8.54 -4.14
N PHE A 89 0.56 -9.19 -3.03
CA PHE A 89 0.63 -8.59 -1.70
C PHE A 89 1.95 -8.92 -0.99
N PHE A 90 2.59 -7.88 -0.44
CA PHE A 90 3.81 -7.95 0.36
C PHE A 90 3.52 -7.42 1.76
N ASN A 91 3.44 -8.32 2.75
CA ASN A 91 3.28 -7.93 4.14
C ASN A 91 4.65 -7.59 4.76
N CYS A 92 5.13 -6.39 4.46
CA CYS A 92 6.40 -5.85 4.92
C CYS A 92 6.36 -4.33 4.93
N ALA A 93 7.19 -3.68 5.73
CA ALA A 93 7.38 -2.24 5.61
C ALA A 93 8.27 -1.92 4.40
N ALA A 94 7.94 -0.85 3.68
CA ALA A 94 8.85 -0.32 2.67
C ALA A 94 10.01 0.42 3.37
N ALA A 95 11.25 0.16 2.95
CA ALA A 95 12.45 0.77 3.51
C ALA A 95 13.51 1.04 2.44
N ALA A 96 14.67 1.56 2.84
CA ALA A 96 15.81 1.78 1.93
C ALA A 96 16.45 0.47 1.47
N GLU A 97 16.52 -0.51 2.35
CA GLU A 97 17.20 -1.79 2.13
C GLU A 97 16.37 -2.92 2.74
N ASP A 98 16.58 -4.14 2.25
CA ASP A 98 15.92 -5.33 2.77
C ASP A 98 16.48 -5.71 4.15
N GLY A 99 15.60 -6.15 5.05
CA GLY A 99 16.00 -6.55 6.39
C GLY A 99 14.81 -6.85 7.30
N SER A 100 15.02 -6.64 8.60
CA SER A 100 13.96 -6.72 9.61
C SER A 100 14.14 -5.61 10.64
N ILE A 101 13.04 -4.98 11.04
CA ILE A 101 13.02 -3.96 12.11
C ILE A 101 12.08 -4.42 13.22
N GLY A 102 12.35 -4.00 14.47
CA GLY A 102 11.40 -4.17 15.56
C GLY A 102 10.18 -3.28 15.31
N PHE A 103 8.99 -3.88 15.37
CA PHE A 103 7.70 -3.22 15.21
C PHE A 103 7.01 -3.18 16.59
N GLU A 104 6.78 -2.00 17.14
CA GLU A 104 5.90 -1.85 18.32
C GLU A 104 4.48 -1.54 17.86
N HIS A 105 3.54 -2.38 18.30
CA HIS A 105 2.12 -2.23 18.04
C HIS A 105 1.53 -1.14 18.96
N ARG A 106 1.97 0.13 18.81
CA ARG A 106 1.23 1.25 19.39
C ARG A 106 0.24 1.76 18.35
N GLU A 107 -1.01 1.93 18.79
CA GLU A 107 -2.09 2.48 17.98
C GLU A 107 -1.59 3.66 17.15
N PHE A 108 -1.81 3.59 15.84
CA PHE A 108 -1.34 4.55 14.85
C PHE A 108 -1.88 5.95 15.17
N ALA A 109 -1.08 6.73 15.90
CA ALA A 109 -1.17 8.16 16.05
C ALA A 109 0.26 8.69 16.27
N ALA A 110 0.80 9.32 15.24
CA ALA A 110 2.00 10.15 15.27
C ALA A 110 3.33 9.47 15.71
N GLY A 111 4.18 9.15 14.73
CA GLY A 111 5.63 9.04 14.91
C GLY A 111 6.12 7.70 15.43
N THR A 112 6.62 6.84 14.54
CA THR A 112 7.25 5.59 14.96
C THR A 112 8.66 5.85 15.48
N GLN A 113 8.90 5.55 16.75
CA GLN A 113 10.24 5.22 17.25
C GLN A 113 10.53 3.75 16.93
N VAL A 114 11.62 3.49 16.22
CA VAL A 114 12.13 2.13 15.99
C VAL A 114 12.72 1.63 17.31
N SER A 115 12.08 0.64 17.95
CA SER A 115 12.69 -0.08 19.06
C SER A 115 13.31 -1.37 18.54
N ILE A 116 14.59 -1.58 18.83
CA ILE A 116 15.37 -2.73 18.34
C ILE A 116 14.97 -4.04 19.06
N ASP A 117 14.15 -3.93 20.12
CA ASP A 117 13.90 -4.99 21.12
C ASP A 117 12.42 -5.41 21.22
N SER A 118 11.57 -5.08 20.25
CA SER A 118 10.18 -5.53 20.26
C SER A 118 10.07 -7.00 19.86
N ALA A 119 9.20 -7.74 20.55
CA ALA A 119 8.93 -9.17 20.26
C ALA A 119 8.31 -9.40 18.87
N ASN A 120 7.79 -8.33 18.23
CA ASN A 120 7.19 -8.38 16.91
C ASN A 120 8.14 -7.75 15.90
N LYS A 121 8.96 -8.55 15.23
CA LYS A 121 9.78 -8.08 14.10
C LYS A 121 8.93 -8.11 12.83
N VAL A 122 8.90 -7.01 12.08
CA VAL A 122 8.36 -7.01 10.72
C VAL A 122 9.50 -7.07 9.72
N HIS A 123 9.25 -7.77 8.61
CA HIS A 123 10.15 -7.72 7.47
C HIS A 123 10.08 -6.34 6.84
N VAL A 124 11.23 -5.87 6.36
CA VAL A 124 11.31 -4.67 5.54
C VAL A 124 11.89 -5.02 4.18
N ARG A 125 11.40 -4.35 3.15
CA ARG A 125 11.90 -4.49 1.79
C ARG A 125 11.99 -3.14 1.11
N SER A 126 12.99 -2.97 0.26
CA SER A 126 13.02 -1.84 -0.65
C SER A 126 12.00 -2.00 -1.77
N ILE A 127 11.45 -0.88 -2.25
CA ILE A 127 10.60 -0.89 -3.45
C ILE A 127 11.40 -1.47 -4.62
N ASP A 128 12.67 -1.09 -4.71
CA ASP A 128 13.63 -1.58 -5.67
C ASP A 128 13.78 -3.11 -5.67
N SER A 129 13.88 -3.75 -4.50
CA SER A 129 13.99 -5.22 -4.42
C SER A 129 12.69 -5.93 -4.81
N ILE A 130 11.53 -5.33 -4.46
CA ILE A 130 10.23 -5.85 -4.86
C ILE A 130 10.07 -5.79 -6.38
N VAL A 131 10.42 -4.65 -6.99
CA VAL A 131 10.38 -4.45 -8.45
C VAL A 131 11.30 -5.43 -9.16
N ASP A 132 12.54 -5.61 -8.68
CA ASP A 132 13.50 -6.58 -9.25
C ASP A 132 12.99 -8.01 -9.13
N LYS A 133 12.45 -8.39 -7.96
CA LYS A 133 11.90 -9.74 -7.72
C LYS A 133 10.75 -10.06 -8.66
N LEU A 134 9.90 -9.08 -8.95
CA LEU A 134 8.75 -9.24 -9.84
C LEU A 134 9.12 -9.13 -11.32
N ALA A 135 10.34 -8.71 -11.64
CA ALA A 135 10.81 -8.48 -13.01
C ALA A 135 9.84 -7.61 -13.83
N LEU A 136 9.41 -6.48 -13.27
CA LEU A 136 8.41 -5.61 -13.89
C LEU A 136 8.97 -4.92 -15.15
N ASP A 137 8.17 -4.93 -16.21
CA ASP A 137 8.51 -4.25 -17.47
C ASP A 137 8.13 -2.75 -17.46
N ALA A 138 7.11 -2.38 -16.68
CA ALA A 138 6.63 -1.02 -16.55
C ALA A 138 6.02 -0.78 -15.15
N ILE A 139 6.01 0.48 -14.73
CA ILE A 139 5.27 0.97 -13.56
C ILE A 139 4.58 2.25 -14.00
N HIS A 140 3.27 2.33 -13.82
CA HIS A 140 2.46 3.43 -14.37
C HIS A 140 1.96 4.39 -13.30
N LEU A 141 1.89 3.94 -12.05
CA LEU A 141 1.53 4.79 -10.92
C LEU A 141 2.05 4.14 -9.63
N VAL A 142 2.60 4.96 -8.75
CA VAL A 142 3.01 4.57 -7.40
C VAL A 142 2.32 5.48 -6.40
N LYS A 143 1.49 4.92 -5.54
CA LYS A 143 0.99 5.60 -4.34
C LYS A 143 1.94 5.33 -3.19
N ILE A 144 2.31 6.39 -2.47
CA ILE A 144 3.06 6.28 -1.21
C ILE A 144 2.28 7.01 -0.12
N ASP A 145 1.78 6.23 0.84
CA ASP A 145 0.99 6.71 1.96
C ASP A 145 1.42 5.96 3.22
N VAL A 146 2.61 6.28 3.70
CA VAL A 146 3.25 5.63 4.84
C VAL A 146 3.53 6.65 5.92
N GLU A 147 2.51 6.98 6.70
CA GLU A 147 2.44 7.99 7.76
C GLU A 147 3.82 8.52 8.26
N GLY A 148 4.38 9.50 7.54
CA GLY A 148 5.59 10.25 7.93
C GLY A 148 6.94 9.74 7.41
N PHE A 149 6.97 8.72 6.55
CA PHE A 149 8.18 8.17 5.93
C PHE A 149 8.25 8.33 4.41
N GLU A 150 7.31 9.07 3.81
CA GLU A 150 7.13 9.18 2.35
C GLU A 150 8.35 9.83 1.67
N ILE A 151 8.82 10.96 2.21
CA ILE A 151 9.99 11.68 1.67
C ILE A 151 11.26 10.82 1.73
N ASN A 152 11.38 10.00 2.77
CA ASN A 152 12.52 9.10 2.90
C ASN A 152 12.44 7.97 1.87
N LEU A 153 11.26 7.39 1.66
CA LEU A 153 11.05 6.38 0.61
C LEU A 153 11.37 6.92 -0.79
N LEU A 154 10.94 8.14 -1.11
CA LEU A 154 11.24 8.76 -2.40
C LEU A 154 12.75 8.94 -2.63
N LYS A 155 13.52 9.23 -1.58
CA LYS A 155 14.98 9.39 -1.68
C LYS A 155 15.70 8.07 -1.91
N VAL A 156 15.19 6.97 -1.37
CA VAL A 156 15.88 5.68 -1.35
C VAL A 156 15.43 4.74 -2.45
N ALA A 157 14.18 4.81 -2.91
CA ALA A 157 13.66 4.05 -4.05
C ALA A 157 14.01 4.69 -5.41
N ARG A 158 15.16 5.39 -5.46
CA ARG A 158 15.52 6.30 -6.54
C ARG A 158 15.66 5.60 -7.88
N ARG A 159 16.20 4.37 -7.91
CA ARG A 159 16.41 3.62 -9.15
C ARG A 159 15.09 3.26 -9.82
N THR A 160 14.08 2.84 -9.05
CA THR A 160 12.74 2.57 -9.56
C THR A 160 12.13 3.84 -10.17
N PHE A 161 12.15 4.96 -9.45
CA PHE A 161 11.59 6.22 -9.96
C PHE A 161 12.34 6.78 -11.17
N GLU A 162 13.67 6.66 -11.20
CA GLU A 162 14.48 7.09 -12.34
C GLU A 162 14.27 6.19 -13.58
N LYS A 163 14.17 4.86 -13.39
CA LYS A 163 14.04 3.91 -14.49
C LYS A 163 12.67 3.97 -15.15
N TYR A 164 11.61 3.99 -14.35
CA TYR A 164 10.24 3.86 -14.87
C TYR A 164 9.54 5.21 -15.03
N SER A 165 9.99 6.27 -14.35
CA SER A 165 9.34 7.59 -14.33
C SER A 165 7.80 7.49 -14.20
N PRO A 166 7.31 6.76 -13.18
CA PRO A 166 5.88 6.51 -12.98
C PRO A 166 5.12 7.77 -12.56
#